data_AF-W4VMM1-F1
#
_entry.id   AF-W4VMM1-F1
#
_cell.length_a   1.000
_cell.length_b   1.000
_cell.length_c   1.000
_cell.angle_alpha   90.00
_cell.angle_beta   90.00
_cell.angle_gamma   90.00
#
_symmetry.space_group_name_H-M   'P 1'
#
loop_
_entity.id
_entity.type
_entity.pdbx_description
1 polymer ?
#
loop_
_entity_poly.entity_id
_entity_poly.type
_entity_poly.pdbx_seq_one_letter_code
_entity_poly.pdbx_strand_id
1 'polypeptide(L)'
;MTHEFFIWIAALTLIFGAIGALSTNNIKLVVAYNIIPAVGFMLLGIGVYNSTGFSGAIYYLINDMIIKAALFLLVGGYRVSCRD
;
A
#
# COMPACT_ATOMS: atom_id res chain seq x y z
N MET A 1 12.42 17.17 -17.16
CA MET A 1 13.72 17.06 -16.46
C MET A 1 13.59 16.52 -15.03
N THR A 2 13.01 17.22 -14.04
CA THR A 2 12.88 16.70 -12.65
C THR A 2 11.62 15.84 -12.40
N HIS A 3 10.49 16.13 -13.06
CA HIS A 3 9.24 15.38 -12.87
C HIS A 3 9.29 13.91 -13.36
N GLU A 4 10.08 13.63 -14.41
CA GLU A 4 10.18 12.28 -14.99
C GLU A 4 10.94 11.31 -14.08
N PHE A 5 11.88 11.81 -13.29
CA PHE A 5 12.70 10.99 -12.39
C PHE A 5 11.88 10.43 -11.22
N PHE A 6 10.95 11.24 -10.69
CA PHE A 6 10.02 10.80 -9.65
C PHE A 6 9.06 9.71 -10.15
N ILE A 7 8.59 9.85 -11.40
CA ILE A 7 7.71 8.85 -12.03
C ILE A 7 8.47 7.53 -12.21
N TRP A 8 9.72 7.57 -12.67
CA TRP A 8 10.53 6.37 -12.85
C TRP A 8 10.86 5.66 -11.53
N ILE A 9 11.22 6.40 -10.49
CA ILE A 9 11.46 5.85 -9.15
C ILE A 9 10.18 5.22 -8.60
N ALA A 10 9.04 5.88 -8.75
CA ALA A 10 7.78 5.32 -8.29
C ALA A 10 7.35 4.07 -9.07
N ALA A 11 7.57 4.05 -10.39
CA ALA A 11 7.31 2.88 -11.23
C ALA A 11 8.18 1.69 -10.79
N LEU A 12 9.47 1.90 -10.54
CA LEU A 12 10.36 0.88 -9.98
C LEU A 12 9.86 0.41 -8.61
N THR A 13 9.49 1.33 -7.72
CA THR A 13 9.01 0.99 -6.36
C THR A 13 7.71 0.18 -6.39
N LEU A 14 6.80 0.49 -7.33
CA LEU A 14 5.57 -0.28 -7.56
C LEU A 14 5.88 -1.69 -8.07
N ILE A 15 6.81 -1.84 -9.03
CA ILE A 15 7.21 -3.14 -9.57
C ILE A 15 7.85 -4.01 -8.48
N PHE A 16 8.79 -3.45 -7.71
CA PHE A 16 9.42 -4.15 -6.58
C PHE A 16 8.40 -4.50 -5.49
N GLY A 17 7.44 -3.61 -5.20
CA GLY A 17 6.35 -3.88 -4.25
C GLY A 17 5.43 -5.01 -4.70
N ALA A 18 5.10 -5.07 -6.00
CA ALA A 18 4.24 -6.11 -6.57
C ALA A 18 4.92 -7.49 -6.56
N ILE A 19 6.19 -7.57 -6.99
CA ILE A 19 6.97 -8.82 -6.97
C ILE A 19 7.12 -9.34 -5.53
N GLY A 20 7.37 -8.43 -4.59
CA GLY A 20 7.48 -8.74 -3.18
C GLY A 20 6.20 -9.31 -2.57
N ALA A 21 5.04 -8.75 -2.93
CA ALA A 21 3.73 -9.26 -2.51
C ALA A 21 3.43 -10.65 -3.10
N LEU A 22 3.77 -10.89 -4.37
CA LEU A 22 3.58 -12.17 -5.05
C LEU A 22 4.44 -13.29 -4.47
N SER A 23 5.62 -12.96 -3.93
CA SER A 23 6.54 -13.95 -3.36
C SER A 23 6.07 -14.53 -2.01
N THR A 24 5.02 -13.99 -1.39
CA THR A 24 4.61 -14.40 -0.04
C THR A 24 3.21 -15.03 -0.01
N ASN A 25 3.14 -16.32 0.33
CA ASN A 25 1.89 -17.10 0.45
C ASN A 25 1.16 -16.97 1.80
N ASN A 26 1.71 -16.19 2.75
CA ASN A 26 1.13 -16.02 4.08
C ASN A 26 0.32 -14.72 4.13
N ILE A 27 -0.97 -14.79 4.50
CA ILE A 27 -1.90 -13.65 4.59
C ILE A 27 -1.30 -12.48 5.38
N LYS A 28 -0.56 -12.76 6.47
CA LYS A 28 0.12 -11.71 7.27
C LYS A 28 1.27 -11.02 6.51
N LEU A 29 2.03 -11.76 5.70
CA LEU A 29 3.13 -11.19 4.92
C LEU A 29 2.62 -10.44 3.68
N VAL A 30 1.52 -10.89 3.07
CA VAL A 30 0.86 -10.17 1.96
C VAL A 30 0.43 -8.76 2.39
N VAL A 31 -0.14 -8.63 3.60
CA VAL A 31 -0.55 -7.33 4.15
C VAL A 31 0.65 -6.41 4.42
N ALA A 32 1.76 -6.97 4.92
CA ALA A 32 2.99 -6.22 5.14
C ALA A 32 3.62 -5.75 3.82
N TYR A 33 3.58 -6.59 2.79
CA TYR A 33 4.12 -6.25 1.47
C TYR A 33 3.28 -5.20 0.72
N ASN A 34 1.98 -5.11 0.97
CA ASN A 34 1.12 -4.08 0.37
C ASN A 34 1.47 -2.64 0.82
N ILE A 35 2.29 -2.47 1.87
CA ILE A 35 2.78 -1.16 2.31
C ILE A 35 3.74 -0.55 1.27
N ILE A 36 4.51 -1.38 0.55
CA ILE A 36 5.50 -0.92 -0.44
C ILE A 36 4.84 -0.18 -1.64
N PRO A 37 3.85 -0.76 -2.34
CA PRO A 37 3.15 -0.05 -3.40
C PRO A 37 2.35 1.16 -2.89
N ALA A 38 1.83 1.12 -1.64
CA ALA A 38 1.16 2.27 -1.03
C ALA A 38 2.12 3.46 -0.81
N VAL A 39 3.35 3.22 -0.37
CA VAL A 39 4.39 4.25 -0.24
C VAL A 39 4.82 4.77 -1.62
N GLY A 40 4.90 3.91 -2.64
CA GLY A 40 5.12 4.32 -4.03
C GLY A 40 4.03 5.27 -4.56
N PHE A 41 2.76 5.01 -4.22
CA PHE A 41 1.64 5.88 -4.56
C PHE A 41 1.71 7.25 -3.84
N MET A 42 2.14 7.27 -2.58
CA MET A 42 2.39 8.52 -1.85
C MET A 42 3.53 9.33 -2.47
N LEU A 43 4.62 8.67 -2.87
CA LEU A 43 5.75 9.30 -3.57
C LEU A 43 5.34 9.92 -4.91
N LEU A 44 4.46 9.25 -5.67
CA LEU A 44 3.86 9.84 -6.88
C LEU A 44 3.01 11.08 -6.57
N GLY A 45 2.16 10.99 -5.54
CA GLY A 45 1.30 12.11 -5.14
C GLY A 45 2.09 13.37 -4.74
N ILE A 46 3.24 13.19 -4.08
CA ILE A 46 4.14 14.28 -3.68
C ILE A 46 4.96 14.79 -4.87
N GLY A 47 5.45 13.91 -5.75
CA GLY A 47 6.29 14.27 -6.91
C GLY A 47 5.58 15.11 -7.99
N VAL A 48 4.25 15.10 -8.01
CA VAL A 48 3.45 15.92 -8.92
C VAL A 48 3.32 17.38 -8.43
N TYR A 49 3.73 17.70 -7.20
CA TYR A 49 3.70 19.07 -6.62
C TYR A 49 2.38 19.83 -6.86
N ASN A 50 1.25 19.10 -6.88
CA ASN A 50 -0.06 19.66 -7.15
C ASN A 50 -0.97 19.48 -5.93
N SER A 51 -1.73 20.53 -5.59
CA SER A 51 -2.61 20.56 -4.41
C SER A 51 -3.64 19.42 -4.42
N THR A 52 -4.16 19.08 -5.60
CA THR A 52 -5.06 17.94 -5.81
C THR A 52 -4.37 16.59 -5.63
N GLY A 53 -3.10 16.46 -6.03
CA GLY A 53 -2.32 15.23 -5.85
C GLY A 53 -2.06 14.90 -4.38
N PHE A 54 -1.78 15.94 -3.58
CA PHE A 54 -1.57 15.79 -2.14
C PHE A 54 -2.85 15.39 -1.40
N SER A 55 -3.98 16.01 -1.74
CA SER A 55 -5.28 15.66 -1.16
C SER A 55 -5.70 14.23 -1.53
N GLY A 56 -5.46 13.80 -2.77
CA GLY A 56 -5.68 12.42 -3.22
C GLY A 56 -4.81 11.38 -2.50
N ALA A 57 -3.53 11.69 -2.23
CA ALA A 57 -2.63 10.81 -1.49
C ALA A 57 -3.08 10.58 -0.04
N ILE A 58 -3.55 11.64 0.64
CA ILE A 58 -4.10 11.54 2.00
C ILE A 58 -5.39 10.71 1.99
N TYR A 59 -6.26 10.90 0.99
CA TYR A 59 -7.50 10.14 0.88
C TYR A 59 -7.24 8.65 0.67
N TYR A 60 -6.26 8.31 -0.18
CA TYR A 60 -5.82 6.94 -0.39
C TYR A 60 -5.26 6.30 0.89
N LEU A 61 -4.45 7.04 1.65
CA LEU A 61 -3.90 6.61 2.93
C LEU A 61 -4.97 6.20 3.95
N ILE A 62 -6.00 7.03 4.10
CA ILE A 62 -7.11 6.76 5.03
C ILE A 62 -7.85 5.48 4.62
N ASN A 63 -8.11 5.32 3.31
CA ASN A 63 -8.79 4.14 2.79
C ASN A 63 -7.97 2.85 3.02
N ASP A 64 -6.66 2.90 2.78
CA ASP A 64 -5.76 1.77 3.02
C ASP A 64 -5.76 1.30 4.48
N MET A 65 -5.82 2.23 5.45
CA MET A 65 -5.93 1.88 6.88
C MET A 65 -7.25 1.18 7.21
N ILE A 66 -8.37 1.65 6.67
CA ILE A 66 -9.70 1.07 6.91
C ILE A 66 -9.76 -0.37 6.39
N ILE A 67 -9.28 -0.60 5.17
CA ILE A 67 -9.25 -1.94 4.56
C ILE A 67 -8.37 -2.88 5.39
N LYS A 68 -7.19 -2.44 5.81
CA LYS A 68 -6.27 -3.25 6.64
C LYS A 68 -6.85 -3.55 8.02
N ALA A 69 -7.54 -2.58 8.64
CA ALA A 69 -8.22 -2.77 9.92
C ALA A 69 -9.34 -3.81 9.82
N ALA A 70 -10.18 -3.73 8.79
CA ALA A 70 -11.24 -4.71 8.54
C ALA A 70 -10.67 -6.11 8.28
N LEU A 71 -9.58 -6.21 7.50
CA LEU A 71 -8.91 -7.47 7.22
C LEU A 71 -8.31 -8.10 8.49
N PHE A 72 -7.69 -7.29 9.35
CA PHE A 72 -7.13 -7.78 10.62
C PHE A 72 -8.22 -8.25 11.58
N LEU A 73 -9.36 -7.55 11.61
CA LEU A 73 -10.52 -7.93 12.42
C LEU A 73 -11.14 -9.26 11.94
N LEU A 74 -11.29 -9.46 10.63
CA LEU A 74 -11.74 -10.72 10.04
C LEU A 74 -10.80 -11.88 10.36
N VAL A 75 -9.49 -11.70 10.14
CA VAL A 75 -8.48 -12.73 10.43
C VAL A 75 -8.40 -13.05 11.92
N GLY A 76 -8.55 -12.04 12.79
CA GLY A 76 -8.60 -12.20 14.24
C GLY A 76 -9.85 -12.97 14.70
N GLY A 77 -11.03 -12.61 14.20
CA GLY A 77 -12.28 -13.29 14.51
C GLY A 77 -12.30 -14.75 14.06
N TYR A 78 -11.79 -15.03 12.85
CA TYR A 78 -11.70 -16.40 12.34
C TYR A 78 -10.78 -17.29 13.19
N ARG A 79 -9.68 -16.73 13.72
CA ARG A 79 -8.75 -17.48 14.58
C ARG A 79 -9.28 -17.71 15.99
N VAL A 80 -10.22 -16.88 16.46
CA VAL A 80 -10.91 -17.06 17.74
C VAL A 80 -11.95 -18.18 17.64
N SER A 81 -12.71 -18.25 16.53
CA SER A 81 -13.76 -19.26 16.37
C SER A 81 -13.27 -20.70 16.18
N CYS A 82 -12.00 -20.91 15.82
CA CYS A 82 -11.36 -22.25 15.79
C CYS A 82 -10.53 -22.55 17.04
N ARG A 83 -10.63 -21.74 18.11
CA ARG A 83 -9.99 -21.98 19.41
C ARG A 83 -10.97 -22.37 20.52
N ASP A 84 -12.21 -22.64 20.15
CA ASP A 84 -13.23 -23.32 20.95
C ASP A 84 -13.59 -24.64 20.24
#